data_AF-A0AAJ2PEM9-F1
#
_entry.id   AF-A0AAJ2PEM9-F1
#
_cell.length_a   1.000
_cell.length_b   1.000
_cell.length_c   1.000
_cell.angle_alpha   90.00
_cell.angle_beta   90.00
_cell.angle_gamma   90.00
#
_symmetry.space_group_name_H-M   'P 1'
#
loop_
_entity.id
_entity.type
_entity.pdbx_description
1 polymer ?
#
loop_
_entity_poly.entity_id
_entity_poly.type
_entity_poly.pdbx_seq_one_letter_code
_entity_poly.pdbx_strand_id
1 'polypeptide(L)'
;MTFVTKADGTKQVFDKNKIIRTCLRLRLNQKQAEEVAKEIESKIYDGIHTKEILEMIFKLTEKYRPSLKHQIDLKESISLLRPKPDFEAFVNIVFKNLGYKTGSNLILEGKCVEHEVDVIAEKDDEVILVEVKHHLNPHKYVGLDVFLQINATLEDLKEGFNIGKHKYNFSKALVICNTKISEHAKKYSKCKKIEAIAWNYPEGRGLERIIEENKIYPITFLRDIKIEEIYSLCNAGFVTFKQMMGNPKEISAKSGISLKRIEELQKLIKFILES
;
A
#
# COMPACT_ATOMS: atom_id res chain seq x y z
N MET A 1 -2.88 -35.04 0.86
CA MET A 1 -3.02 -33.67 1.42
C MET A 1 -1.80 -32.90 0.97
N THR A 2 -1.98 -31.88 0.14
CA THR A 2 -0.86 -31.15 -0.49
C THR A 2 -0.51 -29.93 0.35
N PHE A 3 0.76 -29.78 0.71
CA PHE A 3 1.26 -28.60 1.41
C PHE A 3 1.85 -27.59 0.43
N VAL A 4 1.69 -26.30 0.75
CA VAL A 4 2.31 -25.19 0.03
C VAL A 4 3.30 -24.47 0.94
N THR A 5 4.42 -24.04 0.37
CA THR A 5 5.51 -23.36 1.08
C THR A 5 5.36 -21.84 0.94
N LYS A 6 5.17 -21.15 2.05
CA LYS A 6 5.10 -19.68 2.09
C LYS A 6 6.50 -19.07 1.91
N ALA A 7 6.54 -17.76 1.69
CA ALA A 7 7.79 -17.02 1.55
C ALA A 7 8.68 -17.04 2.80
N ASP A 8 8.12 -17.28 3.99
CA ASP A 8 8.88 -17.44 5.25
C ASP A 8 9.32 -18.90 5.48
N GLY A 9 9.15 -19.79 4.50
CA GLY A 9 9.48 -21.21 4.59
C GLY A 9 8.43 -22.05 5.34
N THR A 10 7.44 -21.43 5.99
CA THR A 10 6.40 -22.19 6.70
C THR A 10 5.48 -22.90 5.71
N LYS A 11 5.02 -24.10 6.08
CA LYS A 11 4.09 -24.89 5.28
C LYS A 11 2.65 -24.66 5.75
N GLN A 12 1.71 -24.69 4.81
CA GLN A 12 0.28 -24.74 5.11
C GLN A 12 -0.42 -25.68 4.14
N VAL A 13 -1.62 -26.13 4.49
CA VAL A 13 -2.47 -26.91 3.59
C VAL A 13 -2.87 -26.04 2.40
N PHE A 14 -2.86 -26.62 1.20
CA PHE A 14 -3.43 -25.99 0.02
C PHE A 14 -4.91 -25.62 0.27
N ASP A 15 -5.30 -24.39 -0.07
CA ASP A 15 -6.67 -23.90 0.02
C ASP A 15 -7.05 -23.27 -1.32
N LYS A 16 -7.86 -23.99 -2.10
CA LYS A 16 -8.38 -23.56 -3.40
C LYS A 16 -9.10 -22.20 -3.33
N ASN A 17 -9.77 -21.91 -2.21
CA ASN A 17 -10.50 -20.64 -2.05
C ASN A 17 -9.57 -19.44 -2.03
N LYS A 18 -8.28 -19.60 -1.66
CA LYS A 18 -7.29 -18.50 -1.79
C LYS A 18 -7.09 -18.10 -3.24
N ILE A 19 -7.06 -19.06 -4.17
CA ILE A 19 -6.92 -18.79 -5.60
C ILE A 19 -8.16 -18.06 -6.11
N ILE A 20 -9.36 -18.56 -5.76
CA ILE A 20 -10.63 -17.94 -6.17
C ILE A 20 -10.68 -16.48 -5.68
N ARG A 21 -10.39 -16.24 -4.40
CA ARG A 21 -10.36 -14.87 -3.83
C ARG A 21 -9.36 -13.97 -4.56
N THR A 22 -8.17 -14.46 -4.91
CA THR A 22 -7.20 -13.69 -5.70
C THR A 22 -7.75 -13.36 -7.08
N CYS A 23 -8.34 -14.33 -7.80
CA CYS A 23 -8.91 -14.10 -9.12
C CYS A 23 -10.06 -13.07 -9.10
N LEU A 24 -10.94 -13.15 -8.09
CA LEU A 24 -12.02 -12.16 -7.90
C LEU A 24 -11.47 -10.76 -7.64
N ARG A 25 -10.37 -10.62 -6.88
CA ARG A 25 -9.67 -9.33 -6.68
C ARG A 25 -9.05 -8.81 -7.98
N LEU A 26 -8.62 -9.70 -8.86
CA LEU A 26 -8.21 -9.38 -10.24
C LEU A 26 -9.39 -9.09 -11.18
N ARG A 27 -10.61 -8.93 -10.62
CA ARG A 27 -11.87 -8.62 -11.30
C ARG A 27 -12.36 -9.69 -12.29
N LEU A 28 -11.97 -10.95 -12.09
CA LEU A 28 -12.63 -12.06 -12.78
C LEU A 28 -13.99 -12.31 -12.14
N ASN A 29 -14.92 -12.87 -12.92
CA ASN A 29 -16.17 -13.38 -12.36
C ASN A 29 -15.98 -14.75 -11.68
N GLN A 30 -16.96 -15.18 -10.91
CA GLN A 30 -16.92 -16.43 -10.14
C GLN A 30 -16.58 -17.66 -11.00
N LYS A 31 -17.21 -17.78 -12.18
CA LYS A 31 -16.99 -18.91 -13.10
C LYS A 31 -15.54 -18.96 -13.59
N GLN A 32 -15.00 -17.82 -14.02
CA GLN A 32 -13.61 -17.71 -14.48
C GLN A 32 -12.63 -18.01 -13.33
N ALA A 33 -12.90 -17.52 -12.12
CA ALA A 33 -12.08 -17.77 -10.94
C ALA A 33 -12.04 -19.27 -10.58
N GLU A 34 -13.17 -19.98 -10.68
CA GLU A 34 -13.23 -21.43 -10.46
C GLU A 34 -12.50 -22.22 -11.55
N GLU A 35 -12.60 -21.81 -12.81
CA GLU A 35 -11.86 -22.42 -13.93
C GLU A 35 -10.34 -22.30 -13.71
N VAL A 36 -9.85 -21.11 -13.36
CA VAL A 36 -8.43 -20.89 -13.03
C VAL A 36 -8.01 -21.72 -11.82
N ALA A 37 -8.82 -21.74 -10.76
CA ALA A 37 -8.50 -22.49 -9.55
C ALA A 37 -8.42 -24.00 -9.81
N LYS A 38 -9.32 -24.55 -10.64
CA LYS A 38 -9.29 -25.96 -11.04
C LYS A 38 -8.06 -26.28 -11.89
N GLU A 39 -7.67 -25.40 -12.79
CA GLU A 39 -6.49 -25.59 -13.63
C GLU A 39 -5.18 -25.52 -12.83
N ILE A 40 -5.10 -24.68 -11.79
CA ILE A 40 -3.94 -24.66 -10.90
C ILE A 40 -3.92 -25.89 -10.00
N GLU A 41 -5.07 -26.29 -9.45
CA GLU A 41 -5.20 -27.48 -8.60
C GLU A 41 -4.75 -28.77 -9.29
N SER A 42 -4.83 -28.88 -10.62
CA SER A 42 -4.28 -30.03 -11.35
C SER A 42 -2.76 -29.97 -11.57
N LYS A 43 -2.12 -28.83 -11.32
CA LYS A 43 -0.69 -28.57 -11.51
C LYS A 43 0.09 -28.45 -10.20
N ILE A 44 -0.58 -28.33 -9.05
CA ILE A 44 0.11 -28.25 -7.76
C ILE A 44 0.80 -29.57 -7.39
N TYR A 45 1.89 -29.45 -6.66
CA TYR A 45 2.65 -30.56 -6.09
C TYR A 45 3.02 -30.24 -4.64
N ASP A 46 3.39 -31.27 -3.86
CA ASP A 46 3.72 -31.06 -2.45
C ASP A 46 4.97 -30.18 -2.29
N GLY A 47 4.86 -29.15 -1.45
CA GLY A 47 5.92 -28.19 -1.22
C GLY A 47 5.97 -27.03 -2.20
N ILE A 48 5.08 -26.95 -3.21
CA ILE A 48 5.02 -25.85 -4.17
C ILE A 48 5.02 -24.48 -3.46
N HIS A 49 5.79 -23.54 -3.99
CA HIS A 49 5.89 -22.21 -3.40
C HIS A 49 4.65 -21.35 -3.70
N THR A 50 4.20 -20.56 -2.72
CA THR A 50 3.07 -19.64 -2.93
C THR A 50 3.33 -18.61 -4.03
N LYS A 51 4.60 -18.28 -4.29
CA LYS A 51 5.01 -17.39 -5.38
C LYS A 51 4.73 -18.00 -6.75
N GLU A 52 5.06 -19.27 -6.94
CA GLU A 52 4.79 -20.00 -8.18
C GLU A 52 3.28 -20.12 -8.45
N ILE A 53 2.48 -20.37 -7.39
CA ILE A 53 1.02 -20.34 -7.50
C ILE A 53 0.54 -18.96 -7.99
N LEU A 54 1.07 -17.87 -7.44
CA LEU A 54 0.70 -16.52 -7.85
C LEU A 54 1.06 -16.25 -9.32
N GLU A 55 2.25 -16.66 -9.76
CA GLU A 55 2.68 -16.55 -11.17
C GLU A 55 1.75 -17.33 -12.11
N MET A 56 1.33 -18.53 -11.73
CA MET A 56 0.32 -19.30 -12.47
C MET A 56 -1.02 -18.57 -12.55
N ILE A 57 -1.47 -17.94 -11.46
CA ILE A 57 -2.71 -17.14 -11.46
C ILE A 57 -2.61 -16.02 -12.50
N PHE A 58 -1.56 -15.19 -12.44
CA PHE A 58 -1.40 -14.08 -13.39
C PHE A 58 -1.40 -14.59 -14.84
N LYS A 59 -0.60 -15.63 -15.15
CA LYS A 59 -0.53 -16.21 -16.49
C LYS A 59 -1.88 -16.72 -17.01
N LEU A 60 -2.65 -17.41 -16.16
CA LEU A 60 -3.94 -17.99 -16.57
C LEU A 60 -5.06 -16.96 -16.68
N THR A 61 -4.99 -15.89 -15.88
CA THR A 61 -6.01 -14.84 -15.86
C THR A 61 -5.91 -13.89 -17.05
N GLU A 62 -4.73 -13.77 -17.69
CA GLU A 62 -4.52 -12.95 -18.89
C GLU A 62 -5.47 -13.27 -20.05
N LYS A 63 -5.88 -14.54 -20.20
CA LYS A 63 -6.82 -14.96 -21.26
C LYS A 63 -8.23 -14.36 -21.08
N TYR A 64 -8.62 -14.06 -19.84
CA TYR A 64 -9.90 -13.42 -19.53
C TYR A 64 -9.76 -11.90 -19.42
N ARG A 65 -8.59 -11.42 -18.97
CA ARG A 65 -8.31 -10.01 -18.73
C ARG A 65 -6.91 -9.65 -19.24
N PRO A 66 -6.78 -9.30 -20.54
CA PRO A 66 -5.48 -9.03 -21.14
C PRO A 66 -4.71 -7.87 -20.51
N SER A 67 -5.38 -6.95 -19.80
CA SER A 67 -4.72 -5.85 -19.09
C SER A 67 -3.78 -6.32 -17.97
N LEU A 68 -3.96 -7.54 -17.45
CA LEU A 68 -3.14 -8.07 -16.34
C LEU A 68 -1.67 -8.27 -16.74
N LYS A 69 -1.39 -8.45 -18.04
CA LYS A 69 0.00 -8.55 -18.55
C LYS A 69 0.83 -7.29 -18.29
N HIS A 70 0.17 -6.15 -18.12
CA HIS A 70 0.79 -4.85 -17.84
C HIS A 70 0.85 -4.51 -16.35
N GLN A 71 0.43 -5.44 -15.49
CA GLN A 71 0.37 -5.27 -14.04
C GLN A 71 1.35 -6.23 -13.37
N ILE A 72 1.88 -5.80 -12.23
CA ILE A 72 2.56 -6.70 -11.28
C ILE A 72 1.66 -6.95 -10.07
N ASP A 73 2.09 -7.77 -9.11
CA ASP A 73 1.32 -7.93 -7.88
C ASP A 73 1.22 -6.61 -7.11
N LEU A 74 0.03 -6.30 -6.57
CA LEU A 74 -0.20 -5.01 -5.91
C LEU A 74 0.63 -4.85 -4.63
N LYS A 75 0.92 -5.96 -3.92
CA LYS A 75 1.77 -5.90 -2.74
C LYS A 75 3.20 -5.58 -3.12
N GLU A 76 3.68 -6.25 -4.17
CA GLU A 76 5.00 -6.00 -4.74
C GLU A 76 5.13 -4.56 -5.23
N SER A 77 4.14 -4.03 -5.95
CA SER A 77 4.19 -2.66 -6.48
C SER A 77 4.31 -1.61 -5.39
N ILE A 78 3.60 -1.74 -4.27
CA ILE A 78 3.72 -0.81 -3.15
C ILE A 78 5.11 -0.92 -2.50
N SER A 79 5.67 -2.13 -2.40
CA SER A 79 7.03 -2.34 -1.91
C SER A 79 8.11 -1.71 -2.80
N LEU A 80 7.85 -1.49 -4.08
CA LEU A 80 8.78 -0.84 -5.02
C LEU A 80 8.83 0.69 -4.90
N LEU A 81 7.89 1.32 -4.18
CA LEU A 81 7.99 2.75 -3.87
C LEU A 81 9.19 2.99 -2.94
N ARG A 82 9.91 4.11 -3.11
CA ARG A 82 10.94 4.50 -2.14
C ARG A 82 10.28 4.87 -0.80
N PRO A 83 10.89 4.54 0.36
CA PRO A 83 10.33 4.86 1.68
C PRO A 83 9.96 6.35 1.83
N LYS A 84 10.92 7.23 1.56
CA LYS A 84 10.74 8.68 1.41
C LYS A 84 11.32 9.11 0.05
N PRO A 85 10.68 10.04 -0.70
CA PRO A 85 9.38 10.65 -0.41
C PRO A 85 8.17 9.83 -0.91
N ASP A 86 8.38 8.78 -1.71
CA ASP A 86 7.31 8.20 -2.54
C ASP A 86 6.20 7.54 -1.72
N PHE A 87 6.54 6.69 -0.74
CA PHE A 87 5.53 5.99 0.06
C PHE A 87 4.81 6.93 1.04
N GLU A 88 5.48 7.93 1.60
CA GLU A 88 4.81 8.99 2.38
C GLU A 88 3.84 9.79 1.53
N ALA A 89 4.24 10.19 0.32
CA ALA A 89 3.35 10.87 -0.62
C ALA A 89 2.15 9.99 -1.01
N PHE A 90 2.37 8.68 -1.16
CA PHE A 90 1.30 7.72 -1.38
C PHE A 90 0.33 7.64 -0.19
N VAL A 91 0.83 7.54 1.04
CA VAL A 91 0.01 7.56 2.26
C VAL A 91 -0.81 8.84 2.38
N ASN A 92 -0.22 10.00 2.06
CA ASN A 92 -0.97 11.26 1.99
C ASN A 92 -2.14 11.18 1.02
N ILE A 93 -1.94 10.62 -0.17
CA ILE A 93 -3.01 10.46 -1.16
C ILE A 93 -4.09 9.50 -0.65
N VAL A 94 -3.70 8.44 0.08
CA VAL A 94 -4.65 7.54 0.74
C VAL A 94 -5.55 8.33 1.70
N PHE A 95 -4.98 9.06 2.64
CA PHE A 95 -5.75 9.86 3.60
C PHE A 95 -6.60 10.95 2.93
N LYS A 96 -6.07 11.62 1.90
CA LYS A 96 -6.85 12.59 1.10
C LYS A 96 -8.05 11.96 0.42
N ASN A 97 -7.93 10.75 -0.15
CA ASN A 97 -9.08 10.05 -0.73
C ASN A 97 -10.10 9.61 0.33
N LEU A 98 -9.66 9.37 1.58
CA LEU A 98 -10.54 9.10 2.72
C LEU A 98 -11.21 10.37 3.30
N GLY A 99 -10.93 11.54 2.70
CA GLY A 99 -11.54 12.83 3.06
C GLY A 99 -10.79 13.61 4.14
N TYR A 100 -9.56 13.22 4.47
CA TYR A 100 -8.72 13.97 5.41
C TYR A 100 -7.97 15.10 4.69
N LYS A 101 -7.81 16.23 5.37
CA LYS A 101 -6.73 17.18 5.06
C LYS A 101 -5.43 16.61 5.61
N THR A 102 -4.33 16.74 4.89
CA THR A 102 -3.06 16.19 5.33
C THR A 102 -1.92 17.20 5.31
N GLY A 103 -1.03 17.09 6.30
CA GLY A 103 0.28 17.73 6.35
C GLY A 103 1.38 16.66 6.45
N SER A 104 2.62 16.98 6.09
CA SER A 104 3.72 16.01 6.09
C SER A 104 5.06 16.64 6.39
N ASN A 105 6.00 15.82 6.89
CA ASN A 105 7.37 16.21 7.21
C ASN A 105 7.42 17.49 8.06
N LEU A 106 6.59 17.50 9.10
CA LEU A 106 6.48 18.62 10.04
C LEU A 106 7.34 18.31 11.26
N ILE A 107 8.14 19.26 11.69
CA ILE A 107 8.78 19.22 13.00
C ILE A 107 7.85 19.93 13.97
N LEU A 108 7.40 19.22 15.00
CA LEU A 108 6.52 19.76 16.04
C LEU A 108 7.21 19.72 17.39
N GLU A 109 7.10 20.80 18.15
CA GLU A 109 7.64 20.88 19.50
C GLU A 109 6.68 20.23 20.50
N GLY A 110 7.04 19.06 21.01
CA GLY A 110 6.39 18.45 22.17
C GLY A 110 6.71 19.20 23.45
N LYS A 111 6.15 18.77 24.59
CA LYS A 111 6.52 19.37 25.87
C LYS A 111 8.01 19.21 26.14
N CYS A 112 8.56 18.03 25.86
CA CYS A 112 9.94 17.68 26.17
C CYS A 112 10.89 17.93 25.01
N VAL A 113 10.56 17.45 23.80
CA VAL A 113 11.46 17.50 22.63
C VAL A 113 10.72 17.77 21.33
N GLU A 114 11.46 18.09 20.27
CA GLU A 114 10.93 18.14 18.91
C GLU A 114 10.73 16.74 18.33
N HIS A 115 9.64 16.54 17.58
CA HIS A 115 9.32 15.30 16.88
C HIS A 115 9.13 15.57 15.39
N GLU A 116 9.79 14.78 14.54
CA GLU A 116 9.48 14.69 13.12
C GLU A 116 8.20 13.88 12.93
N VAL A 117 7.18 14.51 12.37
CA VAL A 117 5.89 13.89 12.08
C VAL A 117 5.80 13.61 10.58
N ASP A 118 5.78 12.33 10.23
CA ASP A 118 5.68 11.87 8.83
C ASP A 118 4.41 12.41 8.18
N VAL A 119 3.23 12.15 8.78
CA VAL A 119 1.92 12.62 8.30
C VAL A 119 1.03 13.06 9.46
N ILE A 120 0.31 14.18 9.26
CA ILE A 120 -0.84 14.58 10.06
C ILE A 120 -2.08 14.43 9.18
N ALA A 121 -3.13 13.81 9.69
CA ALA A 121 -4.42 13.72 9.00
C ALA A 121 -5.52 14.36 9.85
N GLU A 122 -6.23 15.33 9.30
CA GLU A 122 -7.27 16.12 9.95
C GLU A 122 -8.61 15.95 9.23
N LYS A 123 -9.65 15.56 9.97
CA LYS A 123 -11.02 15.45 9.47
C LYS A 123 -12.00 15.71 10.61
N ASP A 124 -12.86 16.70 10.44
CA ASP A 124 -13.78 17.16 11.49
C ASP A 124 -13.00 17.47 12.79
N ASP A 125 -13.38 16.90 13.94
CA ASP A 125 -12.67 17.05 15.21
C ASP A 125 -11.51 16.03 15.40
N GLU A 126 -11.26 15.19 14.40
CA GLU A 126 -10.24 14.16 14.45
C GLU A 126 -8.92 14.66 13.85
N VAL A 127 -7.89 14.73 14.71
CA VAL A 127 -6.49 14.95 14.31
C VAL A 127 -5.69 13.69 14.62
N ILE A 128 -5.07 13.10 13.60
CA ILE A 128 -4.33 11.85 13.70
C ILE A 128 -2.83 12.12 13.51
N LEU A 129 -2.05 11.65 14.47
CA LEU A 129 -0.60 11.49 14.31
C LEU A 129 -0.34 10.20 13.54
N VAL A 130 0.24 10.27 12.34
CA VAL A 130 0.46 9.11 11.48
C VAL A 130 1.96 8.85 11.32
N GLU A 131 2.40 7.69 11.79
CA GLU A 131 3.75 7.16 11.57
C GLU A 131 3.75 6.24 10.34
N VAL A 132 4.67 6.47 9.41
CA VAL A 132 4.77 5.72 8.16
C VAL A 132 5.94 4.76 8.21
N LYS A 133 5.69 3.47 7.98
CA LYS A 133 6.75 2.46 7.86
C LYS A 133 6.69 1.73 6.52
N HIS A 134 7.80 1.77 5.79
CA HIS A 134 7.95 1.09 4.52
C HIS A 134 9.04 0.02 4.57
N HIS A 135 8.78 -1.11 3.91
CA HIS A 135 9.77 -2.16 3.69
C HIS A 135 9.74 -2.69 2.25
N LEU A 136 10.92 -2.78 1.63
CA LEU A 136 11.09 -3.41 0.32
C LEU A 136 10.72 -4.90 0.35
N ASN A 137 11.09 -5.62 1.42
CA ASN A 137 10.68 -7.01 1.61
C ASN A 137 9.21 -7.09 2.09
N PRO A 138 8.26 -7.60 1.29
CA PRO A 138 6.84 -7.66 1.63
C PRO A 138 6.50 -8.55 2.84
N HIS A 139 7.47 -9.35 3.31
CA HIS A 139 7.32 -10.28 4.43
C HIS A 139 7.91 -9.77 5.74
N LYS A 140 8.56 -8.59 5.74
CA LYS A 140 9.08 -7.97 6.95
C LYS A 140 7.93 -7.55 7.88
N TYR A 141 8.16 -7.69 9.18
CA TYR A 141 7.23 -7.25 10.22
C TYR A 141 7.70 -5.92 10.80
N VAL A 142 6.74 -5.03 11.04
CA VAL A 142 6.91 -3.87 11.92
C VAL A 142 6.81 -4.35 13.37
N GLY A 143 7.85 -4.04 14.15
CA GLY A 143 8.02 -4.48 15.53
C GLY A 143 7.24 -3.63 16.53
N LEU A 144 7.34 -4.01 17.81
CA LEU A 144 6.72 -3.31 18.93
C LEU A 144 7.34 -1.93 19.19
N ASP A 145 8.64 -1.79 18.91
CA ASP A 145 9.44 -0.57 19.05
C ASP A 145 8.76 0.65 18.41
N VAL A 146 8.26 0.51 17.18
CA VAL A 146 7.56 1.59 16.46
C VAL A 146 6.29 2.04 17.21
N PHE A 147 5.56 1.10 17.80
CA PHE A 147 4.33 1.41 18.54
C PHE A 147 4.61 2.01 19.92
N LEU A 148 5.71 1.63 20.56
CA LEU A 148 6.18 2.28 21.78
C LEU A 148 6.58 3.72 21.50
N GLN A 149 7.33 3.93 20.41
CA GLN A 149 7.80 5.25 19.98
C GLN A 149 6.63 6.19 19.69
N ILE A 150 5.70 5.81 18.79
CA ILE A 150 4.57 6.68 18.45
C ILE A 150 3.67 6.97 19.65
N ASN A 151 3.57 6.05 20.62
CA ASN A 151 2.83 6.30 21.86
C ASN A 151 3.48 7.40 22.69
N ALA A 152 4.80 7.33 22.88
CA ALA A 152 5.56 8.35 23.61
C ALA A 152 5.51 9.70 22.88
N THR A 153 5.63 9.71 21.55
CA THR A 153 5.49 10.91 20.73
C THR A 153 4.08 11.52 20.85
N LEU A 154 3.03 10.71 20.81
CA LEU A 154 1.65 11.19 20.99
C LEU A 154 1.46 11.84 22.36
N GLU A 155 1.98 11.23 23.43
CA GLU A 155 1.92 11.77 24.79
C GLU A 155 2.62 13.13 24.87
N ASP A 156 3.86 13.22 24.37
CA ASP A 156 4.65 14.46 24.44
C ASP A 156 4.07 15.60 23.57
N LEU A 157 3.51 15.28 22.40
CA LEU A 157 2.83 16.25 21.53
C LEU A 157 1.48 16.70 22.12
N LYS A 158 0.70 15.81 22.75
CA LYS A 158 -0.52 16.21 23.47
C LYS A 158 -0.21 17.20 24.58
N GLU A 159 0.85 16.94 25.34
CA GLU A 159 1.28 17.87 26.38
C GLU A 159 1.81 19.18 25.79
N GLY A 160 2.55 19.14 24.67
CA GLY A 160 2.98 20.31 23.91
C GLY A 160 1.82 21.19 23.44
N PHE A 161 0.75 20.59 22.91
CA PHE A 161 -0.49 21.29 22.57
C PHE A 161 -1.10 22.02 23.76
N ASN A 162 -1.23 21.35 24.91
CA ASN A 162 -1.86 21.91 26.12
C ASN A 162 -1.13 23.14 26.66
N ILE A 163 0.18 23.26 26.43
CA ILE A 163 0.99 24.42 26.83
C ILE A 163 1.24 25.41 25.69
N GLY A 164 0.58 25.23 24.54
CA GLY A 164 0.62 26.18 23.42
C GLY A 164 1.84 26.11 22.51
N LYS A 165 2.62 25.03 22.54
CA LYS A 165 3.80 24.86 21.65
C LYS A 165 3.44 24.57 20.19
N HIS A 166 2.27 23.99 19.94
CA HIS A 166 1.73 23.81 18.59
C HIS A 166 0.20 23.81 18.59
N LYS A 167 -0.40 23.88 17.40
CA LYS A 167 -1.86 23.98 17.22
C LYS A 167 -2.62 22.66 17.12
N TYR A 168 -1.92 21.53 16.96
CA TYR A 168 -2.56 20.23 16.68
C TYR A 168 -3.00 19.52 17.97
N ASN A 169 -4.31 19.42 18.21
CA ASN A 169 -4.86 18.62 19.29
C ASN A 169 -5.02 17.16 18.85
N PHE A 170 -3.95 16.38 18.89
CA PHE A 170 -3.98 14.99 18.42
C PHE A 170 -5.01 14.17 19.21
N SER A 171 -6.01 13.63 18.51
CA SER A 171 -7.03 12.75 19.08
C SER A 171 -6.51 11.32 19.26
N LYS A 172 -5.73 10.82 18.28
CA LYS A 172 -5.21 9.46 18.22
C LYS A 172 -3.91 9.37 17.44
N ALA A 173 -3.26 8.22 17.55
CA ALA A 173 -2.08 7.86 16.77
C ALA A 173 -2.38 6.64 15.89
N LEU A 174 -1.74 6.60 14.73
CA LEU A 174 -1.89 5.54 13.74
C LEU A 174 -0.53 5.16 13.16
N VAL A 175 -0.23 3.86 13.10
CA VAL A 175 0.91 3.33 12.35
C VAL A 175 0.42 2.75 11.03
N ILE A 176 0.93 3.23 9.90
CA ILE A 176 0.63 2.67 8.58
C ILE A 176 1.87 2.03 7.95
N CYS A 177 1.73 0.81 7.43
CA CYS A 177 2.82 0.13 6.73
C CYS A 177 2.35 -0.70 5.52
N ASN A 178 3.26 -0.90 4.57
CA ASN A 178 2.99 -1.70 3.36
C ASN A 178 3.10 -3.22 3.57
N THR A 179 3.45 -3.67 4.78
CA THR A 179 3.79 -5.08 5.04
C THR A 179 2.94 -5.67 6.15
N LYS A 180 3.54 -6.13 7.25
CA LYS A 180 2.85 -6.81 8.34
C LYS A 180 3.22 -6.18 9.68
N ILE A 181 2.37 -6.37 10.67
CA ILE A 181 2.63 -5.96 12.05
C ILE A 181 2.80 -7.22 12.89
N SER A 182 3.79 -7.24 13.79
CA SER A 182 4.03 -8.36 14.71
C SER A 182 2.87 -8.55 15.69
N GLU A 183 2.67 -9.78 16.19
CA GLU A 183 1.58 -10.05 17.14
C GLU A 183 1.73 -9.27 18.45
N HIS A 184 2.97 -9.03 18.92
CA HIS A 184 3.22 -8.19 20.09
C HIS A 184 2.80 -6.74 19.85
N ALA A 185 3.14 -6.19 18.69
CA ALA A 185 2.72 -4.85 18.29
C ALA A 185 1.19 -4.71 18.20
N LYS A 186 0.49 -5.70 17.61
CA LYS A 186 -0.99 -5.72 17.58
C LYS A 186 -1.62 -5.74 18.96
N LYS A 187 -1.07 -6.55 19.88
CA LYS A 187 -1.56 -6.62 21.28
C LYS A 187 -1.37 -5.28 21.98
N TYR A 188 -0.19 -4.68 21.86
CA TYR A 188 0.11 -3.39 22.47
C TYR A 188 -0.75 -2.26 21.88
N SER A 189 -0.86 -2.19 20.55
CA SER A 189 -1.63 -1.13 19.88
C SER A 189 -3.11 -1.16 20.27
N LYS A 190 -3.72 -2.35 20.38
CA LYS A 190 -5.08 -2.51 20.89
C LYS A 190 -5.22 -2.03 22.34
N CYS A 191 -4.25 -2.34 23.20
CA CYS A 191 -4.23 -1.92 24.61
C CYS A 191 -4.15 -0.39 24.74
N LYS A 192 -3.23 0.24 24.00
CA LYS A 192 -3.00 1.70 24.01
C LYS A 192 -3.93 2.48 23.08
N LYS A 193 -4.86 1.81 22.39
CA LYS A 193 -5.77 2.42 21.40
C LYS A 193 -5.02 3.15 20.28
N ILE A 194 -3.88 2.61 19.86
CA ILE A 194 -3.14 3.06 18.69
C ILE A 194 -3.70 2.31 17.49
N GLU A 195 -4.18 3.04 16.49
CA GLU A 195 -4.67 2.43 15.26
C GLU A 195 -3.50 1.90 14.43
N ALA A 196 -3.78 0.89 13.60
CA ALA A 196 -2.75 0.39 12.70
C ALA A 196 -3.35 -0.11 11.40
N ILE A 197 -2.71 0.28 10.29
CA ILE A 197 -3.04 -0.18 8.94
C ILE A 197 -1.80 -0.87 8.38
N ALA A 198 -1.90 -2.17 8.09
CA ALA A 198 -0.87 -2.92 7.37
C ALA A 198 -1.43 -3.44 6.06
N TRP A 199 -0.63 -4.20 5.29
CA TRP A 199 -1.05 -4.75 4.00
C TRP A 199 -2.38 -5.46 4.05
N ASN A 200 -2.67 -6.21 5.11
CA ASN A 200 -3.92 -6.96 5.30
C ASN A 200 -4.43 -6.89 6.74
N TYR A 201 -4.17 -5.77 7.42
CA TYR A 201 -4.60 -5.52 8.79
C TYR A 201 -5.15 -4.10 8.94
N PRO A 202 -6.27 -3.90 9.66
CA PRO A 202 -7.09 -4.94 10.26
C PRO A 202 -7.81 -5.74 9.18
N GLU A 203 -8.27 -6.95 9.51
CA GLU A 203 -8.93 -7.82 8.54
C GLU A 203 -10.12 -7.10 7.89
N GLY A 204 -10.19 -7.14 6.56
CA GLY A 204 -11.21 -6.46 5.77
C GLY A 204 -11.04 -4.95 5.59
N ARG A 205 -10.06 -4.31 6.26
CA ARG A 205 -9.80 -2.86 6.15
C ARG A 205 -8.31 -2.53 6.07
N GLY A 206 -7.50 -3.46 5.58
CA GLY A 206 -6.07 -3.24 5.37
C GLY A 206 -5.79 -2.28 4.21
N LEU A 207 -4.51 -1.96 4.02
CA LEU A 207 -4.05 -1.07 2.97
C LEU A 207 -4.42 -1.60 1.57
N GLU A 208 -4.37 -2.92 1.37
CA GLU A 208 -4.78 -3.54 0.10
C GLU A 208 -6.23 -3.23 -0.27
N ARG A 209 -7.14 -3.31 0.72
CA ARG A 209 -8.56 -3.01 0.51
C ARG A 209 -8.80 -1.54 0.25
N ILE A 210 -8.15 -0.68 1.04
CA ILE A 210 -8.24 0.77 0.86
C ILE A 210 -7.81 1.15 -0.56
N ILE A 211 -6.71 0.59 -1.05
CA ILE A 211 -6.21 0.83 -2.40
C ILE A 211 -7.20 0.36 -3.46
N GLU A 212 -7.70 -0.87 -3.35
CA GLU A 212 -8.60 -1.49 -4.33
C GLU A 212 -9.93 -0.74 -4.44
N GLU A 213 -10.58 -0.45 -3.30
CA GLU A 213 -11.89 0.19 -3.23
C GLU A 213 -11.85 1.64 -3.74
N ASN A 214 -10.77 2.35 -3.44
CA ASN A 214 -10.60 3.76 -3.84
C ASN A 214 -9.81 3.91 -5.15
N LYS A 215 -9.43 2.79 -5.79
CA LYS A 215 -8.64 2.74 -7.04
C LYS A 215 -7.33 3.55 -6.97
N ILE A 216 -6.62 3.49 -5.84
CA ILE A 216 -5.38 4.25 -5.56
C ILE A 216 -4.14 3.44 -5.99
N TYR A 217 -4.09 3.02 -7.25
CA TYR A 217 -2.98 2.20 -7.74
C TYR A 217 -1.69 3.05 -7.87
N PRO A 218 -0.54 2.59 -7.34
CA PRO A 218 0.72 3.31 -7.47
C PRO A 218 1.27 3.21 -8.90
N ILE A 219 2.10 4.16 -9.34
CA ILE A 219 2.71 4.08 -10.69
C ILE A 219 3.56 2.83 -10.89
N THR A 220 4.16 2.31 -9.82
CA THR A 220 4.93 1.05 -9.79
C THR A 220 4.08 -0.18 -10.06
N PHE A 221 2.75 -0.06 -10.13
CA PHE A 221 1.86 -1.15 -10.52
C PHE A 221 1.94 -1.46 -12.01
N LEU A 222 2.44 -0.54 -12.84
CA LEU A 222 2.76 -0.83 -14.23
C LEU A 222 3.98 -1.73 -14.32
N ARG A 223 3.87 -2.81 -15.09
CA ARG A 223 4.99 -3.72 -15.35
C ARG A 223 6.06 -3.13 -16.26
N ASP A 224 5.64 -2.38 -17.29
CA ASP A 224 6.51 -1.93 -18.38
C ASP A 224 7.06 -0.50 -18.20
N ILE A 225 7.05 0.02 -16.96
CA ILE A 225 7.61 1.33 -16.62
C ILE A 225 9.03 1.16 -16.09
N LYS A 226 9.95 2.01 -16.55
CA LYS A 226 11.35 1.96 -16.10
C LYS A 226 11.52 2.59 -14.73
N ILE A 227 12.55 2.18 -13.99
CA ILE A 227 12.82 2.72 -12.65
C ILE A 227 13.17 4.21 -12.70
N GLU A 228 13.85 4.66 -13.75
CA GLU A 228 14.17 6.08 -13.94
C GLU A 228 12.90 6.90 -14.21
N GLU A 229 11.95 6.35 -14.97
CA GLU A 229 10.64 6.97 -15.22
C GLU A 229 9.83 7.06 -13.92
N ILE A 230 9.84 6.01 -13.09
CA ILE A 230 9.21 6.02 -11.76
C ILE A 230 9.80 7.15 -10.91
N TYR A 231 11.13 7.25 -10.82
CA TYR A 231 11.77 8.29 -10.01
C TYR A 231 11.47 9.70 -10.52
N SER A 232 11.52 9.93 -11.82
CA SER A 232 11.13 11.20 -12.44
C SER A 232 9.69 11.59 -12.12
N LEU A 233 8.75 10.65 -12.22
CA LEU A 233 7.34 10.88 -11.91
C LEU A 233 7.11 11.15 -10.42
N CYS A 234 7.67 10.30 -9.54
CA CYS A 234 7.54 10.46 -8.10
C CYS A 234 8.13 11.80 -7.60
N ASN A 235 9.33 12.17 -8.08
CA ASN A 235 9.95 13.46 -7.73
C ASN A 235 9.10 14.65 -8.20
N ALA A 236 8.39 14.49 -9.31
CA ALA A 236 7.44 15.48 -9.83
C ALA A 236 6.05 15.43 -9.14
N GLY A 237 5.86 14.55 -8.15
CA GLY A 237 4.64 14.42 -7.36
C GLY A 237 3.58 13.48 -7.95
N PHE A 238 3.89 12.74 -9.02
CA PHE A 238 2.98 11.78 -9.66
C PHE A 238 3.27 10.35 -9.18
N VAL A 239 2.65 9.95 -8.07
CA VAL A 239 2.89 8.63 -7.45
C VAL A 239 1.77 7.62 -7.69
N THR A 240 0.61 8.06 -8.18
CA THR A 240 -0.55 7.19 -8.47
C THR A 240 -1.06 7.30 -9.90
N PHE A 241 -1.77 6.26 -10.35
CA PHE A 241 -2.48 6.25 -11.63
C PHE A 241 -3.47 7.41 -11.77
N LYS A 242 -4.20 7.74 -10.70
CA LYS A 242 -5.18 8.83 -10.72
C LYS A 242 -4.53 10.18 -11.05
N GLN A 243 -3.34 10.45 -10.52
CA GLN A 243 -2.58 11.66 -10.84
C GLN A 243 -2.05 11.64 -12.28
N MET A 244 -1.65 10.45 -12.78
CA MET A 244 -1.20 10.28 -14.16
C MET A 244 -2.30 10.57 -15.19
N MET A 245 -3.58 10.57 -14.81
CA MET A 245 -4.70 10.91 -15.71
C MET A 245 -4.89 12.42 -15.92
N GLY A 246 -4.00 13.26 -15.39
CA GLY A 246 -3.99 14.72 -15.63
C GLY A 246 -3.52 15.11 -17.03
N ASN A 247 -3.22 16.40 -17.23
CA ASN A 247 -2.76 16.92 -18.52
C ASN A 247 -1.37 16.36 -18.88
N PRO A 248 -1.23 15.63 -20.00
CA PRO A 248 0.05 14.98 -20.36
C PRO A 248 1.18 15.98 -20.62
N LYS A 249 0.88 17.20 -21.09
CA LYS A 249 1.90 18.25 -21.29
C LYS A 249 2.49 18.73 -19.98
N GLU A 250 1.65 18.88 -18.95
CA GLU A 250 2.09 19.29 -17.61
C GLU A 250 2.94 18.20 -16.95
N ILE A 251 2.48 16.95 -17.03
CA ILE A 251 3.20 15.80 -16.49
C ILE A 251 4.57 15.67 -17.18
N SER A 252 4.60 15.79 -18.50
CA SER A 252 5.84 15.77 -19.29
C SER A 252 6.80 16.88 -18.86
N ALA A 253 6.32 18.13 -18.77
CA ALA A 253 7.13 19.27 -18.37
C ALA A 253 7.72 19.13 -16.95
N LYS A 254 6.93 18.62 -15.99
CA LYS A 254 7.38 18.45 -14.59
C LYS A 254 8.30 17.25 -14.39
N SER A 255 8.03 16.14 -15.07
CA SER A 255 8.81 14.89 -14.90
C SER A 255 10.06 14.81 -15.78
N GLY A 256 10.13 15.61 -16.85
CA GLY A 256 11.18 15.51 -17.87
C GLY A 256 11.02 14.31 -18.82
N ILE A 257 9.94 13.53 -18.69
CA ILE A 257 9.63 12.42 -19.60
C ILE A 257 8.97 12.98 -20.86
N SER A 258 9.31 12.43 -22.03
CA SER A 258 8.74 12.91 -23.30
C SER A 258 7.21 12.81 -23.32
N LEU A 259 6.55 13.80 -23.94
CA LEU A 259 5.09 13.85 -24.05
C LEU A 259 4.52 12.55 -24.64
N LYS A 260 5.15 12.04 -25.71
CA LYS A 260 4.76 10.79 -26.35
C LYS A 260 4.76 9.62 -25.36
N ARG A 261 5.79 9.50 -24.53
CA ARG A 261 5.89 8.43 -23.53
C ARG A 261 4.84 8.58 -22.42
N ILE A 262 4.56 9.81 -21.97
CA ILE A 262 3.48 10.06 -21.02
C ILE A 262 2.12 9.63 -21.60
N GLU A 263 1.84 9.96 -22.86
CA GLU A 263 0.59 9.55 -23.53
C GLU A 263 0.49 8.02 -23.68
N GLU A 264 1.60 7.33 -23.96
CA GLU A 264 1.66 5.86 -23.98
C GLU A 264 1.33 5.27 -22.60
N LEU A 265 1.93 5.80 -21.53
CA LEU A 265 1.65 5.38 -20.15
C LEU A 265 0.19 5.65 -19.78
N GLN A 266 -0.36 6.80 -20.14
CA GLN A 266 -1.77 7.13 -19.90
C GLN A 266 -2.73 6.16 -20.61
N LYS A 267 -2.43 5.77 -21.85
CA LYS A 267 -3.23 4.76 -22.58
C LYS A 267 -3.21 3.41 -21.86
N LEU A 268 -2.04 2.96 -21.38
CA LEU A 268 -1.92 1.72 -20.60
C LEU A 268 -2.68 1.80 -19.27
N ILE A 269 -2.53 2.90 -18.53
CA ILE A 269 -3.25 3.13 -17.27
C ILE A 269 -4.76 3.11 -17.50
N LYS A 270 -5.25 3.79 -18.54
CA LYS A 270 -6.66 3.80 -18.91
C LYS A 270 -7.16 2.38 -19.21
N PHE A 271 -6.42 1.62 -20.01
CA PHE A 271 -6.73 0.22 -20.31
C PHE A 271 -6.83 -0.65 -19.05
N ILE A 272 -5.93 -0.47 -18.08
CA ILE A 272 -5.94 -1.20 -16.80
C ILE A 272 -7.16 -0.83 -15.94
N LEU A 273 -7.49 0.46 -15.85
CA LEU A 273 -8.57 0.96 -15.01
C LEU A 273 -9.96 0.62 -15.53
N GLU A 274 -10.13 0.62 -16.85
CA GLU A 274 -11.39 0.36 -17.57
C GLU A 274 -11.68 -1.13 -17.78
N SER A 275 -10.65 -1.97 -17.81
CA SER A 275 -10.83 -3.42 -17.82
C SER A 275 -11.56 -3.87 -16.55
#